data_AF-A0A1G2CP66-F1
#
_entry.id   AF-A0A1G2CP66-F1
#
_cell.length_a   1.000
_cell.length_b   1.000
_cell.length_c   1.000
_cell.angle_alpha   90.00
_cell.angle_beta   90.00
_cell.angle_gamma   90.00
#
_symmetry.space_group_name_H-M   'P 1'
#
loop_
_entity.id
_entity.type
_entity.pdbx_description
1 polymer ?
#
loop_
_entity_poly.entity_id
_entity_poly.type
_entity_poly.pdbx_seq_one_letter_code
_entity_poly.pdbx_strand_id
1 'polypeptide(L)'
;MVFQVPQFIDIEDKIVGPLTLKQFAWIAGAFLLSLGFFYIFVTWLWLFFTIILAGLAGGFSFIKIGGRGLAFFLFSALEYYWRPRMYFWQHEILVPVKVEKRISSIKELPVFIPKTTPSYPKIVITKKPELTPSGITSGSGLKNLSEKMLITKTAIINREKASFWFNRGPRERYEVLEKLTGDRVVAKRIDYR
;
A
#
# COMPACT_ATOMS: atom_id res chain seq x y z
N MET A 1 22.31 8.00 -23.29
CA MET A 1 20.97 8.51 -23.64
C MET A 1 20.35 9.02 -22.34
N VAL A 2 19.94 10.29 -22.31
CA VAL A 2 19.25 10.86 -21.15
C VAL A 2 17.76 10.61 -21.36
N PHE A 3 17.13 9.83 -20.49
CA PHE A 3 15.68 9.63 -20.52
C PHE A 3 15.00 10.84 -19.88
N GLN A 4 14.05 11.45 -20.60
CA GLN A 4 13.17 12.46 -20.01
C GLN A 4 12.19 11.77 -19.07
N VAL A 5 12.17 12.22 -17.81
CA VAL A 5 11.18 11.77 -16.84
C VAL A 5 9.83 12.42 -17.19
N PRO A 6 8.75 11.65 -17.37
CA PRO A 6 7.42 12.20 -17.60
C PRO A 6 7.01 13.10 -16.43
N GLN A 7 6.65 14.34 -16.73
CA GLN A 7 6.33 15.36 -15.70
C GLN A 7 4.86 15.34 -15.26
N PHE A 8 4.00 14.57 -15.91
CA PHE A 8 2.55 14.58 -15.67
C PHE A 8 2.01 13.31 -15.03
N ILE A 9 2.82 12.59 -14.24
CA ILE A 9 2.35 11.39 -13.54
C ILE A 9 1.34 11.69 -12.42
N ASP A 10 1.35 12.92 -11.90
CA ASP A 10 0.55 13.33 -10.73
C ASP A 10 -0.81 13.96 -11.10
N ILE A 11 -1.02 14.29 -12.38
CA ILE A 11 -2.28 14.87 -12.85
C ILE A 11 -3.22 13.73 -13.22
N GLU A 12 -4.42 13.72 -12.62
CA GLU A 12 -5.45 12.74 -12.99
C GLU A 12 -5.96 12.98 -14.41
N ASP A 13 -6.14 11.90 -15.17
CA ASP A 13 -6.72 11.96 -16.52
C ASP A 13 -8.16 12.48 -16.50
N LYS A 14 -8.42 13.45 -17.38
CA LYS A 14 -9.74 14.03 -17.63
C LYS A 14 -10.43 13.23 -18.73
N ILE A 15 -11.28 12.30 -18.32
CA ILE A 15 -11.96 11.36 -19.24
C ILE A 15 -13.31 11.93 -19.70
N VAL A 16 -14.02 12.63 -18.82
CA VAL A 16 -15.37 13.16 -19.09
C VAL A 16 -15.29 14.67 -19.23
N GLY A 17 -14.95 15.13 -20.44
CA GLY A 17 -14.77 16.55 -20.74
C GLY A 17 -13.71 17.18 -19.83
N PRO A 18 -14.05 18.22 -19.03
CA PRO A 18 -13.09 18.85 -18.12
C PRO A 18 -12.91 18.12 -16.78
N LEU A 19 -13.71 17.08 -16.50
CA LEU A 19 -13.77 16.39 -15.21
C LEU A 19 -12.90 15.13 -15.19
N THR A 20 -12.26 14.89 -14.05
CA THR A 20 -11.61 13.59 -13.77
C THR A 20 -12.67 12.53 -13.48
N LEU A 21 -12.31 11.25 -13.60
CA LEU A 21 -13.24 10.15 -13.35
C LEU A 21 -13.79 10.19 -11.91
N LYS A 22 -12.98 10.58 -10.93
CA LYS A 22 -13.40 10.72 -9.53
C LYS A 22 -14.39 11.87 -9.36
N GLN A 23 -14.12 13.00 -10.00
CA GLN A 23 -15.00 14.17 -9.98
C GLN A 23 -16.37 13.86 -10.59
N PHE A 24 -16.35 13.22 -11.76
CA PHE A 24 -17.56 12.74 -12.41
C PHE A 24 -18.33 11.75 -11.53
N ALA A 25 -17.66 10.79 -10.88
CA ALA A 25 -18.31 9.82 -10.01
C ALA A 25 -19.06 10.48 -8.83
N TRP A 26 -18.48 11.52 -8.20
CA TRP A 26 -19.16 12.25 -7.13
C TRP A 26 -20.40 12.99 -7.62
N ILE A 27 -20.30 13.69 -8.75
CA ILE A 27 -21.41 14.44 -9.34
C ILE A 27 -22.52 13.49 -9.82
N ALA A 28 -22.15 12.42 -10.52
CA ALA A 28 -23.08 11.40 -11.00
C ALA A 28 -23.77 10.69 -9.84
N GLY A 29 -23.03 10.33 -8.78
CA GLY A 29 -23.61 9.74 -7.58
C GLY A 29 -24.62 10.64 -6.88
N ALA A 30 -24.30 11.93 -6.74
CA ALA A 30 -25.24 12.91 -6.17
C ALA A 30 -26.47 13.13 -7.07
N PHE A 31 -26.29 13.16 -8.39
CA PHE A 31 -27.41 13.26 -9.33
C PHE A 31 -28.34 12.03 -9.25
N LEU A 32 -27.77 10.83 -9.19
CA LEU A 32 -28.53 9.59 -9.12
C LEU A 32 -29.27 9.47 -7.77
N LEU A 33 -28.63 9.87 -6.68
CA LEU A 33 -29.25 9.91 -5.35
C LEU A 33 -30.36 10.97 -5.27
N SER A 34 -30.15 12.14 -5.87
CA SER A 34 -31.16 13.20 -6.03
C SER A 34 -32.39 12.73 -6.80
N LEU A 35 -32.18 11.96 -7.89
CA LEU A 35 -33.29 11.32 -8.63
C LEU A 35 -34.04 10.32 -7.75
N GLY A 36 -33.35 9.52 -6.93
CA GLY A 36 -34.02 8.63 -5.97
C GLY A 36 -34.89 9.40 -4.97
N PHE A 37 -34.38 10.52 -4.46
CA PHE A 37 -35.12 11.40 -3.54
C PHE A 37 -36.35 12.06 -4.17
N PHE A 38 -36.33 12.31 -5.48
CA PHE A 38 -37.47 12.87 -6.20
C PHE A 38 -38.72 12.00 -6.09
N TYR A 39 -38.55 10.67 -6.06
CA TYR A 39 -39.66 9.72 -5.94
C TYR A 39 -40.11 9.48 -4.50
N ILE A 40 -39.29 9.82 -3.50
CA ILE A 40 -39.54 9.51 -2.09
C ILE A 40 -40.10 10.73 -1.34
N PHE A 41 -39.64 11.94 -1.66
CA PHE A 41 -39.96 13.16 -0.92
C PHE A 41 -40.92 14.09 -1.67
N VAL A 42 -41.62 14.93 -0.92
CA VAL A 42 -42.40 16.06 -1.46
C VAL A 42 -41.46 17.07 -2.12
N THR A 43 -41.90 17.72 -3.20
CA THR A 43 -41.07 18.60 -4.06
C THR A 43 -40.22 19.62 -3.30
N TRP A 44 -40.75 20.27 -2.26
CA TRP A 44 -39.99 21.23 -1.46
C TRP A 44 -38.86 20.57 -0.66
N LEU A 45 -39.14 19.45 -0.01
CA LEU A 45 -38.17 18.72 0.79
C LEU A 45 -37.08 18.09 -0.10
N TRP A 46 -37.49 17.58 -1.27
CA TRP A 46 -36.56 17.15 -2.30
C TRP A 46 -35.60 18.28 -2.68
N LEU A 47 -36.11 19.46 -3.06
CA LEU A 47 -35.27 20.60 -3.45
C LEU A 47 -34.26 21.01 -2.37
N PHE A 48 -34.67 20.95 -1.09
CA PHE A 48 -33.77 21.22 0.02
C PHE A 48 -32.60 20.22 0.09
N PHE A 49 -32.90 18.91 0.02
CA PHE A 49 -31.86 17.88 0.03
C PHE A 49 -30.98 17.93 -1.23
N THR A 50 -31.54 18.22 -2.40
CA THR A 50 -30.74 18.29 -3.64
C THR A 50 -29.73 19.42 -3.60
N ILE A 51 -30.08 20.59 -3.06
CA ILE A 51 -29.15 21.72 -2.87
C ILE A 51 -27.99 21.33 -1.96
N ILE A 52 -28.29 20.70 -0.83
CA ILE A 52 -27.25 20.23 0.12
C ILE A 52 -26.34 19.20 -0.55
N LEU A 53 -26.92 18.25 -1.27
CA LEU A 53 -26.20 17.17 -1.91
C LEU A 53 -25.33 17.66 -3.07
N ALA A 54 -25.84 18.61 -3.86
CA ALA A 54 -25.09 19.28 -4.92
C ALA A 54 -23.90 20.08 -4.35
N GLY A 55 -24.12 20.80 -3.24
CA GLY A 55 -23.06 21.51 -2.54
C GLY A 55 -21.94 20.58 -2.05
N LEU A 56 -22.31 19.46 -1.43
CA LEU A 56 -21.35 18.44 -0.97
C LEU A 56 -20.60 17.78 -2.13
N ALA A 57 -21.29 17.40 -3.20
CA ALA A 57 -20.67 16.78 -4.37
C ALA A 57 -19.71 17.74 -5.09
N GLY A 58 -20.11 19.00 -5.25
CA GLY A 58 -19.25 20.06 -5.78
C GLY A 58 -18.01 20.28 -4.91
N GLY A 59 -18.21 20.35 -3.59
CA GLY A 59 -17.11 20.48 -2.62
C GLY A 59 -16.11 19.32 -2.71
N PHE A 60 -16.58 18.08 -2.73
CA PHE A 60 -15.71 16.90 -2.84
C PHE A 60 -15.00 16.78 -4.19
N SER A 61 -15.62 17.29 -5.27
CA SER A 61 -15.08 17.24 -6.62
C SER A 61 -13.98 18.29 -6.86
N PHE A 62 -14.21 19.55 -6.46
CA PHE A 62 -13.35 20.67 -6.86
C PHE A 62 -12.40 21.14 -5.76
N ILE A 63 -12.74 20.97 -4.48
CA ILE A 63 -11.91 21.49 -3.40
C ILE A 63 -10.80 20.49 -3.07
N LYS A 64 -9.57 20.99 -3.07
CA LYS A 64 -8.38 20.25 -2.65
C LYS A 64 -7.68 21.02 -1.54
N ILE A 65 -7.29 20.32 -0.48
CA ILE A 65 -6.59 20.89 0.69
C ILE A 65 -5.23 20.21 0.76
N GLY A 66 -4.15 20.99 0.62
CA GLY A 66 -2.78 20.47 0.65
C GLY A 66 -2.48 19.41 -0.43
N GLY A 67 -3.05 19.57 -1.63
CA GLY A 67 -2.89 18.62 -2.73
C GLY A 67 -3.74 17.34 -2.63
N ARG A 68 -4.51 17.16 -1.55
CA ARG A 68 -5.40 16.00 -1.36
C ARG A 68 -6.86 16.41 -1.57
N GLY A 69 -7.68 15.51 -2.08
CA GLY A 69 -9.11 15.77 -2.26
C GLY A 69 -9.82 15.99 -0.91
N LEU A 70 -10.81 16.88 -0.89
CA LEU A 70 -11.56 17.22 0.33
C LEU A 70 -12.12 15.98 1.02
N ALA A 71 -12.64 15.01 0.27
CA ALA A 71 -13.16 13.76 0.83
C ALA A 71 -12.12 13.04 1.71
N PHE A 72 -10.87 12.91 1.22
CA PHE A 72 -9.80 12.27 1.99
C PHE A 72 -9.41 13.08 3.23
N PHE A 73 -9.37 14.41 3.10
CA PHE A 73 -9.12 15.31 4.22
C PHE A 73 -10.20 15.17 5.30
N LEU A 74 -11.48 15.14 4.91
CA LEU A 74 -12.60 15.04 5.84
C LEU A 74 -12.61 13.70 6.58
N PHE A 75 -12.34 12.60 5.87
CA PHE A 75 -12.18 11.29 6.51
C PHE A 75 -11.01 11.26 7.49
N SER A 76 -9.87 11.86 7.12
CA SER A 76 -8.70 11.94 8.01
C SER A 76 -8.98 12.83 9.24
N ALA A 77 -9.71 13.93 9.06
CA ALA A 77 -10.11 14.81 10.15
C ALA A 77 -11.07 14.12 11.12
N LEU A 78 -12.06 13.39 10.59
CA LEU A 78 -13.01 12.61 11.37
C LEU A 78 -12.28 11.49 12.13
N GLU A 79 -11.39 10.77 11.45
CA GLU A 79 -10.56 9.73 12.06
C GLU A 79 -9.67 10.30 13.18
N TYR A 80 -9.06 11.46 12.96
CA TYR A 80 -8.25 12.14 13.97
C TYR A 80 -9.07 12.56 15.20
N TYR A 81 -10.30 13.02 14.99
CA TYR A 81 -11.19 13.41 16.07
C TYR A 81 -11.69 12.21 16.89
N TRP A 82 -11.98 11.09 16.22
CA TRP A 82 -12.53 9.89 16.86
C TRP A 82 -11.47 8.99 17.51
N ARG A 83 -10.20 9.11 17.09
CA ARG A 83 -9.12 8.29 17.63
C ARG A 83 -8.77 8.71 19.07
N PRO A 84 -8.70 7.77 20.03
CA PRO A 84 -8.26 8.07 21.38
C PRO A 84 -6.79 8.52 21.35
N ARG A 85 -6.49 9.63 22.04
CA ARG A 85 -5.13 10.17 22.14
C ARG A 85 -4.43 9.57 23.36
N MET A 86 -3.53 8.62 23.11
CA MET A 86 -2.62 8.12 24.13
C MET A 86 -1.45 9.10 24.24
N TYR A 87 -1.39 9.86 25.33
CA TYR A 87 -0.27 10.71 25.66
C TYR A 87 0.76 9.89 26.44
N PHE A 88 1.91 9.63 25.82
CA PHE A 88 3.06 9.06 26.50
C PHE A 88 3.98 10.20 26.89
N TRP A 89 4.26 10.32 28.18
CA TRP A 89 5.26 11.25 28.67
C TRP A 89 6.65 10.69 28.35
N GLN A 90 7.34 11.32 27.39
CA GLN A 90 8.74 11.03 27.10
C GLN A 90 9.58 11.99 27.92
N HIS A 91 10.15 11.50 29.04
CA HIS A 91 11.26 12.20 29.66
C HIS A 91 12.41 12.18 28.67
N GLU A 92 12.76 13.35 28.13
CA GLU A 92 14.02 13.53 27.44
C GLU A 92 15.13 13.30 28.46
N ILE A 93 15.64 12.07 28.50
CA ILE A 93 16.92 11.82 29.15
C ILE A 93 17.91 12.55 28.26
N LEU A 94 18.24 13.77 28.66
CA LEU A 94 19.34 14.56 28.11
C LEU A 94 20.63 13.81 28.44
N VAL A 95 20.88 12.67 27.78
CA VAL A 95 22.20 12.08 27.73
C VAL A 95 23.00 13.09 26.92
N PRO A 96 24.01 13.75 27.49
CA PRO A 96 24.88 14.62 26.71
C PRO A 96 25.62 13.72 25.72
N VAL A 97 25.07 13.56 24.52
CA VAL A 97 25.79 12.95 23.42
C VAL A 97 26.94 13.89 23.13
N LYS A 98 28.15 13.49 23.52
CA LYS A 98 29.39 14.23 23.30
C LYS A 98 29.71 14.19 21.80
N VAL A 99 29.03 15.04 21.02
CA VAL A 99 29.08 15.06 19.55
C VAL A 99 30.47 15.46 19.02
N GLU A 100 31.28 16.17 19.82
CA GLU A 100 32.59 16.67 19.38
C GLU A 100 33.57 15.61 18.90
N LYS A 101 33.54 14.38 19.47
CA LYS A 101 34.47 13.32 19.03
C LYS A 101 34.10 12.65 17.70
N ARG A 102 32.83 12.74 17.27
CA ARG A 102 32.39 12.08 16.04
C ARG A 102 32.69 12.93 14.80
N ILE A 103 32.65 14.26 14.93
CA ILE A 103 32.90 15.21 13.82
C ILE A 103 34.39 15.24 13.45
N SER A 104 35.30 15.13 14.42
CA SER A 104 36.75 15.03 14.15
C SER A 104 37.10 13.75 13.40
N SER A 105 36.48 12.61 13.75
CA SER A 105 36.70 11.33 13.05
C SER A 105 36.16 11.31 11.61
N ILE A 106 35.08 12.04 11.31
CA ILE A 106 34.51 12.10 9.94
C ILE A 106 35.40 12.95 9.00
N LYS A 107 36.11 13.96 9.52
CA LYS A 107 37.03 14.79 8.75
C LYS A 107 38.29 14.05 8.27
N GLU A 108 38.65 12.95 8.92
CA GLU A 108 39.83 12.15 8.60
C GLU A 108 39.55 11.01 7.60
N LEU A 109 38.29 10.80 7.21
CA LEU A 109 37.97 9.79 6.21
C LEU A 109 38.38 10.29 4.81
N PRO A 110 39.18 9.53 4.05
CA PRO A 110 39.50 9.90 2.68
C PRO A 110 38.20 9.95 1.86
N VAL A 111 37.92 11.11 1.28
CA VAL A 111 36.82 11.28 0.31
C VAL A 111 37.04 10.26 -0.81
N PHE A 112 36.19 9.24 -0.85
CA PHE A 112 36.25 8.20 -1.87
C PHE A 112 35.78 8.82 -3.19
N ILE A 113 36.71 9.39 -3.95
CA ILE A 113 36.44 9.83 -5.32
C ILE A 113 36.26 8.54 -6.14
N PRO A 114 35.05 8.24 -6.65
CA PRO A 114 34.85 7.04 -7.46
C PRO A 114 35.74 7.14 -8.70
N LYS A 115 36.76 6.27 -8.78
CA LYS A 115 37.56 6.12 -9.99
C LYS A 115 36.64 5.64 -11.11
N THR A 116 36.51 6.48 -12.14
CA THR A 116 36.13 6.18 -13.53
C THR A 116 35.05 5.10 -13.72
N THR A 117 33.86 5.55 -14.10
CA THR A 117 32.74 4.80 -14.65
C THR A 117 33.17 3.51 -15.36
N PRO A 118 32.77 2.31 -14.88
CA PRO A 118 32.99 1.09 -15.64
C PRO A 118 32.22 1.21 -16.96
N SER A 119 32.95 1.13 -18.07
CA SER A 119 32.37 1.05 -19.40
C SER A 119 31.57 -0.24 -19.50
N TYR A 120 30.25 -0.14 -19.39
CA TYR A 120 29.36 -1.29 -19.50
C TYR A 120 29.52 -1.92 -20.91
N PRO A 121 29.77 -3.23 -21.02
CA PRO A 121 29.83 -3.87 -22.32
C PRO A 121 28.46 -3.75 -23.00
N LYS A 122 28.48 -3.29 -24.25
CA LYS A 122 27.31 -3.19 -25.11
C LYS A 122 26.71 -4.58 -25.29
N ILE A 123 25.54 -4.81 -24.72
CA ILE A 123 24.78 -6.04 -24.91
C ILE A 123 24.35 -6.09 -26.37
N VAL A 124 25.02 -6.92 -27.17
CA VAL A 124 24.56 -7.26 -28.52
C VAL A 124 23.40 -8.22 -28.34
N ILE A 125 22.18 -7.76 -28.63
CA ILE A 125 20.98 -8.60 -28.62
C ILE A 125 21.09 -9.55 -29.82
N THR A 126 21.69 -10.71 -29.62
CA THR A 126 21.51 -11.83 -30.55
C THR A 126 20.08 -12.35 -30.41
N LYS A 127 19.46 -12.61 -31.57
CA LYS A 127 18.06 -13.01 -31.69
C LYS A 127 17.72 -14.16 -30.74
N LYS A 128 16.58 -14.01 -30.07
CA LYS A 128 15.93 -14.99 -29.19
C LYS A 128 15.82 -16.35 -29.92
N PRO A 129 16.39 -17.45 -29.39
CA PRO A 129 16.14 -18.76 -29.97
C PRO A 129 14.67 -19.14 -29.73
N GLU A 130 13.98 -19.50 -30.81
CA GLU A 130 12.63 -20.06 -30.75
C GLU A 130 12.71 -21.43 -30.08
N LEU A 131 12.08 -21.54 -28.90
CA LEU A 131 11.88 -22.79 -28.20
C LEU A 131 10.77 -23.56 -28.90
N THR A 132 11.14 -24.63 -29.63
CA THR A 132 10.19 -25.63 -30.11
C THR A 132 9.63 -26.42 -28.91
N PRO A 133 8.33 -26.68 -28.83
CA PRO A 133 7.77 -27.47 -27.75
C PRO A 133 8.13 -28.95 -27.97
N SER A 134 9.13 -29.44 -27.24
CA SER A 134 9.37 -30.88 -27.11
C SER A 134 8.29 -31.50 -26.23
N GLY A 135 7.77 -32.65 -26.68
CA GLY A 135 6.60 -33.31 -26.11
C GLY A 135 6.77 -33.70 -24.64
N ILE A 136 5.66 -33.59 -23.92
CA ILE A 136 5.50 -33.95 -22.51
C ILE A 136 5.73 -35.46 -22.38
N THR A 137 6.90 -35.87 -21.92
CA THR A 137 7.12 -37.22 -21.40
C THR A 137 6.63 -37.26 -19.95
N SER A 138 5.67 -38.14 -19.69
CA SER A 138 5.07 -38.34 -18.37
C SER A 138 6.07 -38.96 -17.40
N GLY A 139 6.87 -38.12 -16.76
CA GLY A 139 7.78 -38.50 -15.68
C GLY A 139 7.03 -38.59 -14.36
N SER A 140 6.75 -39.83 -13.93
CA SER A 140 6.81 -40.44 -12.58
C SER A 140 6.65 -39.64 -11.26
N GLY A 141 6.39 -38.33 -11.24
CA GLY A 141 6.27 -37.50 -10.04
C GLY A 141 4.84 -37.33 -9.49
N LEU A 142 3.83 -37.75 -10.25
CA LEU A 142 2.41 -37.51 -9.92
C LEU A 142 1.69 -38.72 -9.28
N LYS A 143 2.33 -39.88 -9.20
CA LYS A 143 1.66 -41.12 -8.73
C LYS A 143 1.33 -41.11 -7.24
N ASN A 144 2.06 -40.32 -6.43
CA ASN A 144 1.96 -40.36 -4.96
C ASN A 144 1.30 -39.09 -4.37
N LEU A 145 0.68 -38.25 -5.22
CA LEU A 145 0.03 -37.02 -4.77
C LEU A 145 -1.29 -37.30 -4.02
N SER A 146 -2.02 -38.34 -4.44
CA SER A 146 -3.27 -38.76 -3.80
C SER A 146 -3.06 -39.32 -2.39
N GLU A 147 -1.99 -40.10 -2.17
CA GLU A 147 -1.60 -40.57 -0.83
C GLU A 147 -1.20 -39.42 0.09
N LYS A 148 -0.48 -38.42 -0.43
CA LYS A 148 -0.08 -37.22 0.34
C LYS A 148 -1.25 -36.34 0.75
N MET A 149 -2.39 -36.42 0.06
CA MET A 149 -3.62 -35.69 0.42
C MET A 149 -4.44 -36.41 1.49
N LEU A 150 -4.23 -37.72 1.71
CA LEU A 150 -5.05 -38.52 2.63
C LEU A 150 -4.52 -38.57 4.07
N ILE A 151 -3.32 -38.03 4.32
CA ILE A 151 -2.73 -37.94 5.67
C ILE A 151 -2.46 -36.49 6.04
N THR A 152 -3.51 -35.83 6.53
CA THR A 152 -3.36 -34.77 7.53
C THR A 152 -4.37 -35.01 8.64
N LYS A 153 -4.03 -35.92 9.55
CA LYS A 153 -4.61 -36.01 10.90
C LYS A 153 -3.94 -34.99 11.84
N THR A 154 -3.66 -33.78 11.37
CA THR A 154 -3.34 -32.66 12.26
C THR A 154 -4.58 -31.77 12.33
N ALA A 155 -5.13 -31.64 13.54
CA ALA A 155 -6.27 -30.79 13.80
C ALA A 155 -5.96 -29.37 13.30
N ILE A 156 -6.84 -28.84 12.46
CA ILE A 156 -6.85 -27.43 12.09
C ILE A 156 -7.21 -26.66 13.37
N ILE A 157 -6.20 -26.24 14.13
CA ILE A 157 -6.36 -25.29 15.24
C ILE A 157 -6.48 -23.90 14.58
N ASN A 158 -7.63 -23.61 13.99
CA ASN A 158 -7.96 -22.27 13.50
C ASN A 158 -9.47 -22.11 13.53
N ARG A 159 -10.03 -22.11 14.75
CA ARG A 159 -11.45 -21.82 14.98
C ARG A 159 -11.67 -20.49 15.70
N GLU A 160 -10.80 -19.50 15.51
CA GLU A 160 -11.09 -18.10 15.88
C GLU A 160 -10.37 -17.13 14.94
N LYS A 161 -10.83 -17.04 13.69
CA LYS A 161 -10.54 -15.85 12.88
C LYS A 161 -11.76 -14.93 12.97
N ALA A 162 -11.67 -13.94 13.85
CA ALA A 162 -12.60 -12.82 13.88
C ALA A 162 -12.65 -12.12 12.51
N SER A 163 -13.87 -11.79 12.10
CA SER A 163 -14.32 -11.17 10.86
C SER A 163 -13.27 -10.43 10.03
N PHE A 164 -13.10 -10.90 8.80
CA PHE A 164 -12.16 -10.48 7.75
C PHE A 164 -12.24 -8.98 7.35
N TRP A 165 -13.29 -8.26 7.76
CA TRP A 165 -13.53 -6.89 7.31
C TRP A 165 -12.93 -5.78 8.20
N PHE A 166 -12.62 -6.04 9.47
CA PHE A 166 -12.15 -5.00 10.40
C PHE A 166 -10.86 -5.32 11.15
N ASN A 167 -10.31 -6.53 11.00
CA ASN A 167 -9.17 -6.95 11.81
C ASN A 167 -7.83 -6.63 11.12
N ARG A 168 -7.33 -5.40 11.28
CA ARG A 168 -5.89 -5.11 11.13
C ARG A 168 -5.15 -5.47 12.42
N GLY A 169 -5.22 -6.74 12.81
CA GLY A 169 -4.40 -7.27 13.88
C GLY A 169 -2.91 -7.18 13.54
N PRO A 170 -2.01 -7.20 14.54
CA PRO A 170 -0.58 -7.20 14.31
C PRO A 170 -0.21 -8.37 13.39
N ARG A 171 0.47 -8.07 12.27
CA ARG A 171 0.94 -9.10 11.34
C ARG A 171 1.92 -10.00 12.08
N GLU A 172 1.51 -11.21 12.40
CA GLU A 172 2.41 -12.21 12.98
C GLU A 172 3.53 -12.50 11.98
N ARG A 173 4.77 -12.20 12.36
CA ARG A 173 5.96 -12.48 11.55
C ARG A 173 6.66 -13.70 12.13
N TYR A 174 7.00 -14.65 11.26
CA TYR A 174 7.75 -15.85 11.62
C TYR A 174 9.10 -15.78 10.91
N GLU A 175 10.17 -16.12 11.61
CA GLU A 175 11.52 -16.23 11.05
C GLU A 175 12.02 -17.67 11.18
N VAL A 176 12.72 -18.13 10.15
CA VAL A 176 13.35 -19.45 10.14
C VAL A 176 14.76 -19.28 10.69
N LEU A 177 15.06 -19.93 11.80
CA LEU A 177 16.37 -19.94 12.42
C LEU A 177 17.06 -21.26 12.13
N GLU A 178 18.29 -21.19 11.66
CA GLU A 178 19.16 -22.36 11.49
C GLU A 178 19.99 -22.52 12.77
N LYS A 179 19.82 -23.65 13.46
CA LYS A 179 20.63 -23.98 14.63
C LYS A 179 22.04 -24.35 14.18
N LEU A 180 23.02 -24.20 15.08
CA LEU A 180 24.40 -24.63 14.83
C LEU A 180 24.53 -26.13 14.49
N THR A 181 23.52 -26.92 14.84
CA THR A 181 23.37 -28.35 14.52
C THR A 181 22.92 -28.61 13.07
N GLY A 182 22.55 -27.58 12.31
CA GLY A 182 22.01 -27.67 10.93
C GLY A 182 20.48 -27.78 10.86
N ASP A 183 19.81 -27.95 11.99
CA ASP A 183 18.34 -28.03 12.04
C ASP A 183 17.68 -26.66 11.86
N ARG A 184 16.66 -26.59 11.00
CA ARG A 184 15.87 -25.36 10.77
C ARG A 184 14.61 -25.36 11.63
N VAL A 185 14.44 -24.32 12.44
CA VAL A 185 13.29 -24.15 13.34
C VAL A 185 12.60 -22.82 13.04
N VAL A 186 11.27 -22.84 12.95
CA VAL A 186 10.46 -21.63 12.74
C VAL A 186 10.07 -21.06 14.10
N ALA A 187 10.44 -19.80 14.36
CA ALA A 187 10.10 -19.10 15.59
C ALA A 187 9.24 -17.85 15.30
N LYS A 188 8.30 -17.55 16.20
CA LYS A 188 7.51 -16.32 16.14
C LYS A 188 8.41 -15.14 16.51
N ARG A 189 8.53 -14.15 15.62
CA ARG A 189 9.30 -12.94 15.87
C ARG A 189 8.54 -12.06 16.86
N ILE A 190 9.11 -11.87 18.05
CA ILE A 190 8.59 -10.96 19.07
C ILE A 190 9.49 -9.73 19.05
N ASP A 191 9.06 -8.71 18.32
CA ASP A 191 9.71 -7.40 18.37
C ASP A 191 9.22 -6.67 19.61
N TYR A 192 10.07 -6.57 20.62
CA TYR A 192 9.84 -5.63 21.72
C TYR A 192 10.00 -4.23 21.14
N ARG A 193 8.95 -3.40 21.24
CA ARG A 193 8.91 -2.03 20.73
C ARG A 193 9.05 -1.03 21.87
#